data_AF-A0A1J4JH29-F1
#
_entry.id   AF-A0A1J4JH29-F1
#
_cell.length_a   1.000
_cell.length_b   1.000
_cell.length_c   1.000
_cell.angle_alpha   90.00
_cell.angle_beta   90.00
_cell.angle_gamma   90.00
#
_symmetry.space_group_name_H-M   'P 1'
#
loop_
_entity.id
_entity.type
_entity.pdbx_description
1 polymer ?
#
loop_
_entity_poly.entity_id
_entity_poly.type
_entity_poly.pdbx_seq_one_letter_code
_entity_poly.pdbx_strand_id
1 'polypeptide(L)'
;MFQIFYILKIHFTSISEMMISASNANKQIMVVIPISSKFEVNLFQEKVKDATKLRFISWPNSSNGKMTFKCIQHITYLDMHGLKLVKIPPEIGLLTNLEYLDVSDNCLEYLPPELAQCSKLQTLKFSGNALQYKNQMQALIDLRQHNQIETGTIQFKWTHPNASFTIITWNILNNTDAVQENFHKTPNRYLKWEYRSDMFIHTILNLKPHIVCIQDVEEKQLSLLSERMETVGYGCSASFAKKPRRPDIPVLGVATFFFKARLTVEKTVSVSFSDLQPNENISKLQLVANDSAFQVSVVRMQAQSFFLINAGLKSCKFEPEVLLAQISLIADKVEGLSSQAIICGSLGFKPNSAPYKLLSTGEEPSGKFHLKKTFKHAYNDPYIPIEFTQWDENGFSITDYIWISQLMQSTGYIIVPTKSETEKNYHSAPNSQWPSHHIPIGAAIDIRSSIHDM
;
A
#
# COMPACT_ATOMS: atom_id res chain seq x y z
N MET A 1 -42.63 -28.97 13.20
CA MET A 1 -42.49 -29.88 12.03
C MET A 1 -41.00 -30.22 11.94
N PHE A 2 -40.64 -31.45 12.33
CA PHE A 2 -39.25 -31.92 12.48
C PHE A 2 -38.55 -31.98 11.11
N GLN A 3 -37.45 -31.25 10.92
CA GLN A 3 -36.51 -31.50 9.82
C GLN A 3 -35.40 -32.43 10.35
N ILE A 4 -35.43 -33.68 9.88
CA ILE A 4 -34.50 -34.75 10.23
C ILE A 4 -33.11 -34.40 9.66
N PHE A 5 -32.11 -34.19 10.51
CA PHE A 5 -30.71 -34.09 10.11
C PHE A 5 -30.07 -35.47 10.19
N TYR A 6 -29.66 -36.03 9.05
CA TYR A 6 -28.96 -37.32 8.98
C TYR A 6 -27.48 -37.17 9.37
N ILE A 7 -27.00 -38.07 10.24
CA ILE A 7 -25.62 -38.14 10.75
C ILE A 7 -24.81 -39.10 9.88
N LEU A 8 -23.69 -38.63 9.30
CA LEU A 8 -22.70 -39.50 8.65
C LEU A 8 -21.57 -39.81 9.64
N LYS A 9 -21.62 -41.00 10.24
CA LYS A 9 -20.49 -41.62 10.96
C LYS A 9 -19.62 -42.30 9.90
N ILE A 10 -18.40 -41.82 9.67
CA ILE A 10 -17.41 -42.58 8.89
C ILE A 10 -16.33 -43.05 9.87
N HIS A 11 -16.38 -44.33 10.22
CA HIS A 11 -15.20 -45.08 10.64
C HIS A 11 -14.98 -46.26 9.69
N PHE A 12 -13.84 -46.15 9.01
CA PHE A 12 -12.95 -47.16 8.43
C PHE A 12 -13.31 -48.00 7.18
N THR A 13 -12.30 -48.01 6.29
CA THR A 13 -11.87 -49.05 5.34
C THR A 13 -12.92 -49.64 4.38
N SER A 14 -12.82 -49.21 3.12
CA SER A 14 -13.24 -49.92 1.90
C SER A 14 -14.73 -49.97 1.51
N ILE A 15 -15.08 -49.04 0.60
CA ILE A 15 -15.88 -49.15 -0.64
C ILE A 15 -16.94 -50.26 -0.73
N SER A 16 -18.23 -49.88 -0.61
CA SER A 16 -19.28 -50.13 -1.61
C SER A 16 -20.63 -49.58 -1.14
N GLU A 17 -21.13 -48.58 -1.86
CA GLU A 17 -22.53 -48.07 -1.92
C GLU A 17 -23.27 -47.65 -0.64
N MET A 18 -23.49 -46.34 -0.50
CA MET A 18 -24.78 -45.65 -0.20
C MET A 18 -24.60 -44.45 0.72
N MET A 19 -25.25 -43.30 0.53
CA MET A 19 -25.80 -42.64 -0.65
C MET A 19 -25.84 -41.15 -0.31
N ILE A 20 -25.54 -40.35 -1.31
CA ILE A 20 -25.73 -38.90 -1.39
C ILE A 20 -27.19 -38.52 -1.03
N SER A 21 -27.40 -37.37 -0.41
CA SER A 21 -28.60 -36.56 -0.70
C SER A 21 -28.20 -35.16 -1.16
N ALA A 22 -27.80 -35.07 -2.43
CA ALA A 22 -28.17 -33.97 -3.28
C ALA A 22 -29.56 -34.34 -3.79
N SER A 23 -30.61 -33.72 -3.24
CA SER A 23 -31.90 -33.70 -3.92
C SER A 23 -32.05 -32.36 -4.61
N ASN A 24 -32.19 -32.41 -5.93
CA ASN A 24 -32.51 -31.27 -6.77
C ASN A 24 -33.87 -30.71 -6.31
N ALA A 25 -33.83 -29.49 -5.76
CA ALA A 25 -34.81 -28.40 -5.92
C ALA A 25 -34.60 -27.31 -4.85
N ASN A 26 -33.97 -27.60 -3.71
CA ASN A 26 -33.76 -26.61 -2.65
C ASN A 26 -32.47 -26.88 -1.86
N LYS A 27 -31.41 -26.14 -2.20
CA LYS A 27 -30.13 -25.93 -1.47
C LYS A 27 -30.17 -26.37 0.01
N GLN A 28 -29.87 -27.65 0.28
CA GLN A 28 -29.80 -28.24 1.62
C GLN A 28 -28.45 -27.95 2.31
N ILE A 29 -28.44 -27.99 3.64
CA ILE A 29 -27.27 -27.76 4.50
C ILE A 29 -26.34 -28.98 4.42
N MET A 30 -25.15 -28.81 3.87
CA MET A 30 -24.10 -29.84 3.86
C MET A 30 -23.35 -29.83 5.19
N VAL A 31 -23.30 -30.99 5.82
CA VAL A 31 -22.71 -31.18 7.15
C VAL A 31 -21.28 -31.69 7.04
N VAL A 32 -20.31 -30.95 7.59
CA VAL A 32 -18.88 -31.23 7.52
C VAL A 32 -18.37 -31.70 8.88
N ILE A 33 -17.73 -32.88 8.92
CA ILE A 33 -17.13 -33.45 10.14
C ILE A 33 -15.66 -33.83 9.86
N PRO A 34 -14.68 -33.00 10.26
CA PRO A 34 -13.28 -33.41 10.26
C PRO A 34 -13.00 -34.27 11.51
N ILE A 35 -12.86 -35.59 11.34
CA ILE A 35 -12.68 -36.56 12.46
C ILE A 35 -11.18 -36.90 12.70
N SER A 36 -10.26 -36.33 11.92
CA SER A 36 -8.85 -36.72 11.90
C SER A 36 -7.92 -35.60 12.37
N SER A 37 -6.77 -35.97 12.97
CA SER A 37 -5.67 -35.08 13.34
C SER A 37 -4.95 -34.45 12.13
N LYS A 38 -5.29 -34.86 10.90
CA LYS A 38 -4.87 -34.27 9.63
C LYS A 38 -6.09 -33.88 8.79
N PHE A 39 -6.26 -32.60 8.55
CA PHE A 39 -7.31 -32.05 7.68
C PHE A 39 -6.89 -32.17 6.20
N GLU A 40 -7.65 -32.92 5.39
CA GLU A 40 -7.35 -33.13 3.97
C GLU A 40 -8.07 -32.10 3.08
N VAL A 41 -7.38 -31.01 2.75
CA VAL A 41 -7.92 -29.86 2.00
C VAL A 41 -8.49 -30.23 0.63
N ASN A 42 -7.81 -31.10 -0.12
CA ASN A 42 -8.22 -31.45 -1.49
C ASN A 42 -9.51 -32.27 -1.52
N LEU A 43 -9.65 -33.25 -0.62
CA LEU A 43 -10.86 -34.05 -0.49
C LEU A 43 -12.04 -33.20 0.01
N PHE A 44 -11.77 -32.24 0.89
CA PHE A 44 -12.74 -31.27 1.35
C PHE A 44 -13.24 -30.38 0.19
N GLN A 45 -12.32 -29.77 -0.57
CA GLN A 45 -12.62 -28.91 -1.72
C GLN A 45 -13.56 -29.59 -2.73
N GLU A 46 -13.24 -30.82 -3.15
CA GLU A 46 -14.07 -31.58 -4.09
C GLU A 46 -15.48 -31.84 -3.58
N LYS A 47 -15.64 -32.05 -2.26
CA LYS A 47 -16.93 -32.34 -1.65
C LYS A 47 -17.80 -31.11 -1.44
N VAL A 48 -17.20 -29.94 -1.21
CA VAL A 48 -17.92 -28.70 -0.92
C VAL A 48 -18.11 -27.81 -2.15
N LYS A 49 -17.54 -28.15 -3.31
CA LYS A 49 -17.51 -27.28 -4.51
C LYS A 49 -18.88 -26.79 -5.00
N ASP A 50 -19.92 -27.60 -4.82
CA ASP A 50 -21.29 -27.30 -5.26
C ASP A 50 -22.22 -26.92 -4.08
N ALA A 51 -21.66 -26.82 -2.87
CA ALA A 51 -22.44 -26.60 -1.66
C ALA A 51 -22.72 -25.12 -1.46
N THR A 52 -23.97 -24.70 -1.37
CA THR A 52 -24.27 -23.29 -1.02
C THR A 52 -24.47 -23.09 0.48
N LYS A 53 -24.67 -24.17 1.24
CA LYS A 53 -24.91 -24.11 2.69
C LYS A 53 -24.04 -25.13 3.39
N LEU A 54 -23.28 -24.70 4.38
CA LEU A 54 -22.38 -25.54 5.16
C LEU A 54 -22.71 -25.48 6.65
N ARG A 55 -22.60 -26.61 7.33
CA ARG A 55 -22.64 -26.72 8.79
C ARG A 55 -21.51 -27.59 9.28
N PHE A 56 -20.71 -27.09 10.19
CA PHE A 56 -19.65 -27.86 10.83
C PHE A 56 -20.20 -28.53 12.10
N ILE A 57 -19.89 -29.82 12.32
CA ILE A 57 -20.20 -30.54 13.57
C ILE A 57 -18.96 -30.71 14.45
N SER A 58 -17.78 -30.61 13.84
CA SER A 58 -16.50 -30.62 14.55
C SER A 58 -15.54 -29.65 13.87
N TRP A 59 -14.59 -29.14 14.63
CA TRP A 59 -13.54 -28.27 14.14
C TRP A 59 -12.17 -28.86 14.48
N PRO A 60 -11.18 -28.83 13.57
CA PRO A 60 -9.87 -29.40 13.84
C PRO A 60 -9.17 -28.71 15.03
N ASN A 61 -8.55 -29.49 15.92
CA ASN A 61 -7.75 -29.08 17.09
C ASN A 61 -6.31 -29.60 16.87
N SER A 62 -5.20 -28.87 17.08
CA SER A 62 -4.87 -27.75 17.96
C SER A 62 -4.55 -26.45 17.22
N SER A 63 -5.22 -25.35 17.58
CA SER A 63 -4.99 -23.97 17.12
C SER A 63 -5.14 -23.65 15.60
N ASN A 64 -6.26 -23.98 14.92
CA ASN A 64 -6.68 -23.44 13.59
C ASN A 64 -5.64 -23.39 12.43
N GLY A 65 -4.56 -24.17 12.50
CA GLY A 65 -3.55 -24.25 11.45
C GLY A 65 -4.12 -24.80 10.14
N LYS A 66 -4.11 -23.96 9.10
CA LYS A 66 -4.40 -24.27 7.69
C LYS A 66 -5.82 -24.75 7.38
N MET A 67 -6.79 -23.84 7.46
CA MET A 67 -7.89 -23.86 6.49
C MET A 67 -8.21 -22.45 6.01
N THR A 68 -8.22 -22.30 4.69
CA THR A 68 -8.53 -21.05 4.00
C THR A 68 -9.98 -21.13 3.54
N PHE A 69 -10.83 -20.24 4.06
CA PHE A 69 -12.19 -20.00 3.53
C PHE A 69 -12.21 -19.74 2.01
N LYS A 70 -11.03 -19.54 1.40
CA LYS A 70 -10.73 -19.60 -0.04
C LYS A 70 -11.44 -20.72 -0.81
N CYS A 71 -11.62 -21.88 -0.19
CA CYS A 71 -12.19 -23.06 -0.86
C CYS A 71 -13.73 -23.06 -0.91
N ILE A 72 -14.38 -22.18 -0.14
CA ILE A 72 -15.82 -22.16 0.10
C ILE A 72 -16.41 -20.76 -0.08
N GLN A 73 -15.80 -19.92 -0.93
CA GLN A 73 -16.24 -18.54 -1.20
C GLN A 73 -17.64 -18.41 -1.84
N HIS A 74 -18.15 -19.52 -2.38
CA HIS A 74 -19.45 -19.57 -3.06
C HIS A 74 -20.63 -19.84 -2.11
N ILE A 75 -20.38 -20.12 -0.83
CA ILE A 75 -21.44 -20.44 0.13
C ILE A 75 -22.23 -19.18 0.52
N THR A 76 -23.52 -19.37 0.80
CA THR A 76 -24.42 -18.34 1.33
C THR A 76 -24.82 -18.59 2.78
N TYR A 77 -24.57 -19.79 3.31
CA TYR A 77 -24.90 -20.15 4.68
C TYR A 77 -23.74 -20.91 5.32
N LEU A 78 -23.33 -20.48 6.50
CA LEU A 78 -22.28 -21.11 7.30
C LEU A 78 -22.73 -21.23 8.76
N ASP A 79 -22.82 -22.47 9.25
CA ASP A 79 -23.11 -22.78 10.64
C ASP A 79 -21.88 -23.43 11.28
N MET A 80 -21.40 -22.78 12.34
CA MET A 80 -20.26 -23.15 13.15
C MET A 80 -20.61 -23.08 14.65
N HIS A 81 -21.89 -23.22 15.00
CA HIS A 81 -22.36 -23.17 16.39
C HIS A 81 -21.79 -24.35 17.21
N GLY A 82 -21.43 -24.10 18.47
CA GLY A 82 -21.15 -25.17 19.43
C GLY A 82 -19.82 -25.91 19.22
N LEU A 83 -18.88 -25.33 18.49
CA LEU A 83 -17.62 -25.97 18.07
C LEU A 83 -16.43 -25.73 19.02
N LYS A 84 -16.66 -25.06 20.15
CA LYS A 84 -15.62 -24.67 21.14
C LYS A 84 -14.51 -23.82 20.51
N LEU A 85 -14.85 -23.01 19.51
CA LEU A 85 -13.88 -22.13 18.84
C LEU A 85 -13.42 -21.03 19.79
N VAL A 86 -12.12 -20.79 19.86
CA VAL A 86 -11.54 -19.65 20.61
C VAL A 86 -11.35 -18.42 19.72
N LYS A 87 -11.20 -18.62 18.41
CA LYS A 87 -11.08 -17.56 17.39
C LYS A 87 -11.63 -18.01 16.04
N ILE A 88 -12.10 -17.06 15.23
CA ILE A 88 -12.42 -17.23 13.81
C ILE A 88 -11.28 -16.62 12.99
N PRO A 89 -10.78 -17.30 11.94
CA PRO A 89 -9.70 -16.75 11.14
C PRO A 89 -10.18 -15.58 10.24
N PRO A 90 -9.34 -14.54 10.02
CA PRO A 90 -9.66 -13.35 9.19
C PRO A 90 -10.14 -13.65 7.76
N GLU A 91 -9.84 -14.85 7.25
CA GLU A 91 -10.28 -15.32 5.94
C GLU A 91 -11.80 -15.42 5.81
N ILE A 92 -12.57 -15.31 6.92
CA ILE A 92 -14.04 -15.27 6.86
C ILE A 92 -14.53 -14.14 5.94
N GLY A 93 -13.77 -13.04 5.85
CA GLY A 93 -14.05 -11.93 4.93
C GLY A 93 -13.98 -12.27 3.44
N LEU A 94 -13.44 -13.43 3.07
CA LEU A 94 -13.46 -13.92 1.68
C LEU A 94 -14.83 -14.46 1.25
N LEU A 95 -15.74 -14.71 2.20
CA LEU A 95 -17.06 -15.26 1.93
C LEU A 95 -18.05 -14.15 1.56
N THR A 96 -17.77 -13.44 0.47
CA THR A 96 -18.57 -12.27 0.03
C THR A 96 -20.02 -12.62 -0.34
N ASN A 97 -20.32 -13.90 -0.58
CA ASN A 97 -21.67 -14.38 -0.84
C ASN A 97 -22.43 -14.83 0.43
N LEU A 98 -21.80 -14.78 1.60
CA LEU A 98 -22.38 -15.28 2.84
C LEU A 98 -23.54 -14.40 3.28
N GLU A 99 -24.72 -15.01 3.44
CA GLU A 99 -25.97 -14.36 3.89
C GLU A 99 -26.28 -14.70 5.36
N TYR A 100 -25.85 -15.87 5.81
CA TYR A 100 -26.07 -16.36 7.17
C TYR A 100 -24.79 -16.91 7.77
N LEU A 101 -24.41 -16.42 8.96
CA LEU A 101 -23.33 -16.95 9.78
C LEU A 101 -23.83 -17.24 11.20
N ASP A 102 -23.64 -18.47 11.65
CA ASP A 102 -23.86 -18.87 13.04
C ASP A 102 -22.56 -19.32 13.69
N VAL A 103 -22.13 -18.58 14.71
CA VAL A 103 -20.96 -18.88 15.52
C VAL A 103 -21.32 -18.88 17.00
N SER A 104 -22.61 -19.04 17.34
CA SER A 104 -23.06 -19.03 18.73
C SER A 104 -22.52 -20.22 19.52
N ASP A 105 -22.51 -20.08 20.84
CA ASP A 105 -22.16 -21.14 21.79
C ASP A 105 -20.75 -21.71 21.57
N ASN A 106 -19.81 -20.82 21.26
CA ASN A 106 -18.38 -21.09 21.17
C ASN A 106 -17.64 -20.40 22.33
N CYS A 107 -16.30 -20.37 22.28
CA CYS A 107 -15.44 -19.72 23.27
C CYS A 107 -14.76 -18.47 22.69
N LEU A 108 -15.39 -17.78 21.75
CA LEU A 108 -14.78 -16.65 21.04
C LEU A 108 -14.60 -15.45 21.96
N GLU A 109 -13.41 -14.87 21.96
CA GLU A 109 -13.10 -13.64 22.71
C GLU A 109 -13.38 -12.37 21.89
N TYR A 110 -13.29 -12.47 20.56
CA TYR A 110 -13.66 -11.43 19.61
C TYR A 110 -14.19 -12.04 18.31
N LEU A 111 -14.88 -11.21 17.51
CA LEU A 111 -15.18 -11.49 16.11
C LEU A 111 -14.17 -10.74 15.24
N PRO A 112 -13.63 -11.35 14.17
CA PRO A 112 -12.67 -10.68 13.29
C PRO A 112 -13.33 -9.49 12.57
N PRO A 113 -12.70 -8.31 12.51
CA PRO A 113 -13.21 -7.15 11.76
C PRO A 113 -13.48 -7.46 10.29
N GLU A 114 -12.77 -8.43 9.72
CA GLU A 114 -12.95 -8.90 8.34
C GLU A 114 -14.33 -9.49 8.07
N LEU A 115 -15.13 -9.80 9.11
CA LEU A 115 -16.52 -10.18 8.95
C LEU A 115 -17.35 -9.12 8.21
N ALA A 116 -16.94 -7.84 8.31
CA ALA A 116 -17.53 -6.73 7.56
C ALA A 116 -17.48 -6.92 6.03
N GLN A 117 -16.51 -7.68 5.53
CA GLN A 117 -16.34 -7.94 4.09
C GLN A 117 -17.38 -8.93 3.53
N CYS A 118 -18.14 -9.60 4.40
CA CYS A 118 -19.29 -10.40 4.01
C CYS A 118 -20.49 -9.47 3.71
N SER A 119 -20.42 -8.74 2.59
CA SER A 119 -21.37 -7.66 2.24
C SER A 119 -22.81 -8.13 1.98
N LYS A 120 -23.05 -9.44 1.90
CA LYS A 120 -24.39 -10.02 1.80
C LYS A 120 -24.91 -10.57 3.13
N LEU A 121 -24.16 -10.43 4.23
CA LEU A 121 -24.49 -11.04 5.50
C LEU A 121 -25.70 -10.35 6.13
N GLN A 122 -26.81 -11.07 6.16
CA GLN A 122 -28.09 -10.61 6.70
C GLN A 122 -28.30 -11.08 8.13
N THR A 123 -27.81 -12.29 8.45
CA THR A 123 -27.98 -12.91 9.76
C THR A 123 -26.63 -13.29 10.34
N LEU A 124 -26.31 -12.73 11.51
CA LEU A 124 -25.17 -13.12 12.31
C LEU A 124 -25.64 -13.53 13.71
N LYS A 125 -25.35 -14.78 14.10
CA LYS A 125 -25.56 -15.27 15.46
C LYS A 125 -24.23 -15.50 16.15
N PHE A 126 -24.06 -14.89 17.33
CA PHE A 126 -22.81 -14.95 18.09
C PHE A 126 -23.02 -15.05 19.62
N SER A 127 -24.26 -15.25 20.07
CA SER A 127 -24.59 -15.42 21.49
C SER A 127 -23.84 -16.61 22.12
N GLY A 128 -23.71 -16.65 23.44
CA GLY A 128 -23.06 -17.78 24.12
C GLY A 128 -21.55 -17.88 23.91
N ASN A 129 -20.90 -16.79 23.48
CA ASN A 129 -19.45 -16.65 23.42
C ASN A 129 -18.91 -15.77 24.56
N ALA A 130 -17.59 -15.76 24.74
CA ALA A 130 -16.88 -14.90 25.70
C ALA A 130 -16.57 -13.49 25.14
N LEU A 131 -17.40 -12.99 24.22
CA LEU A 131 -17.18 -11.72 23.55
C LEU A 131 -17.38 -10.54 24.51
N GLN A 132 -16.39 -9.68 24.62
CA GLN A 132 -16.56 -8.41 25.33
C GLN A 132 -17.59 -7.52 24.61
N TYR A 133 -18.38 -6.76 25.37
CA TYR A 133 -19.44 -5.88 24.85
C TYR A 133 -18.95 -4.96 23.71
N LYS A 134 -17.73 -4.43 23.86
CA LYS A 134 -17.08 -3.58 22.84
C LYS A 134 -16.89 -4.31 21.50
N ASN A 135 -16.49 -5.58 21.52
CA ASN A 135 -16.24 -6.38 20.32
C ASN A 135 -17.54 -6.73 19.59
N GLN A 136 -18.62 -6.97 20.35
CA GLN A 136 -19.94 -7.20 19.80
C GLN A 136 -20.47 -5.94 19.09
N MET A 137 -20.34 -4.77 19.75
CA MET A 137 -20.73 -3.49 19.17
C MET A 137 -19.91 -3.14 17.92
N GLN A 138 -18.59 -3.36 17.94
CA GLN A 138 -17.72 -3.08 16.80
C GLN A 138 -18.08 -3.94 15.58
N ALA A 139 -18.27 -5.26 15.76
CA ALA A 139 -18.66 -6.15 14.66
C ALA A 139 -20.01 -5.75 14.04
N LEU A 140 -20.97 -5.31 14.86
CA LEU A 140 -22.26 -4.81 14.36
C LEU A 140 -22.13 -3.47 13.62
N ILE A 141 -21.23 -2.59 14.07
CA ILE A 141 -20.93 -1.33 13.38
C ILE A 141 -20.27 -1.60 12.03
N ASP A 142 -19.26 -2.46 11.97
CA ASP A 142 -18.51 -2.74 10.74
C ASP A 142 -19.41 -3.40 9.67
N LEU A 143 -20.30 -4.31 10.09
CA LEU A 143 -21.31 -4.92 9.21
C LEU A 143 -22.34 -3.90 8.71
N ARG A 144 -22.76 -2.94 9.56
CA ARG A 144 -23.69 -1.88 9.16
C ARG A 144 -23.06 -0.90 8.17
N GLN A 145 -21.78 -0.57 8.35
CA GLN A 145 -21.03 0.28 7.43
C GLN A 145 -20.85 -0.36 6.04
N HIS A 146 -20.73 -1.68 5.94
CA HIS A 146 -20.61 -2.38 4.65
C HIS A 146 -21.97 -2.69 3.98
N ASN A 147 -23.05 -2.85 4.75
CA ASN A 147 -24.42 -3.04 4.23
C ASN A 147 -25.07 -1.72 3.77
N GLN A 148 -24.51 -0.57 4.15
CA GLN A 148 -24.72 0.68 3.45
C GLN A 148 -23.66 0.72 2.35
N ILE A 149 -24.05 0.79 1.07
CA ILE A 149 -23.09 1.11 0.00
C ILE A 149 -22.71 2.58 0.17
N GLU A 150 -21.83 2.86 1.13
CA GLU A 150 -20.93 3.98 1.05
C GLU A 150 -19.61 3.40 0.58
N THR A 151 -19.25 3.72 -0.66
CA THR A 151 -17.90 3.56 -1.20
C THR A 151 -16.96 4.44 -0.36
N GLY A 152 -16.60 3.96 0.84
CA GLY A 152 -15.58 4.54 1.70
C GLY A 152 -14.16 4.28 1.19
N THR A 153 -13.98 4.13 -0.13
CA THR A 153 -12.67 4.38 -0.72
C THR A 153 -12.33 5.82 -0.46
N ILE A 154 -11.29 6.07 0.32
CA ILE A 154 -10.58 7.35 0.26
C ILE A 154 -9.98 7.40 -1.15
N GLN A 155 -10.75 7.92 -2.08
CA GLN A 155 -10.27 8.21 -3.42
C GLN A 155 -9.48 9.51 -3.29
N PHE A 156 -8.16 9.41 -3.43
CA PHE A 156 -7.32 10.56 -3.71
C PHE A 156 -7.93 11.36 -4.86
N LYS A 157 -8.05 12.67 -4.68
CA LYS A 157 -8.63 13.59 -5.68
C LYS A 157 -7.77 14.83 -5.81
N TRP A 158 -7.71 15.39 -7.01
CA TRP A 158 -7.11 16.69 -7.24
C TRP A 158 -8.03 17.80 -6.71
N THR A 159 -7.46 18.81 -6.04
CA THR A 159 -8.19 20.07 -5.75
C THR A 159 -8.46 20.84 -7.04
N HIS A 160 -7.41 21.12 -7.80
CA HIS A 160 -7.47 21.84 -9.07
C HIS A 160 -6.47 21.22 -10.06
N PRO A 161 -6.92 20.38 -11.02
CA PRO A 161 -6.02 19.71 -11.96
C PRO A 161 -5.63 20.58 -13.18
N ASN A 162 -6.10 21.83 -13.25
CA ASN A 162 -5.98 22.71 -14.42
C ASN A 162 -4.60 23.37 -14.53
N ALA A 163 -3.55 22.57 -14.45
CA ALA A 163 -2.16 23.01 -14.64
C ALA A 163 -1.59 22.48 -15.95
N SER A 164 -0.39 22.95 -16.28
CA SER A 164 0.38 22.49 -17.43
C SER A 164 0.65 20.98 -17.33
N PHE A 165 0.94 20.48 -16.13
CA PHE A 165 0.99 19.03 -15.85
C PHE A 165 0.76 18.73 -14.37
N THR A 166 0.59 17.45 -14.05
CA THR A 166 0.41 16.93 -12.69
C THR A 166 1.48 15.89 -12.38
N ILE A 167 2.04 15.95 -11.18
CA ILE A 167 3.04 15.02 -10.69
C ILE A 167 2.59 14.37 -9.38
N ILE A 168 2.85 13.07 -9.26
CA ILE A 168 2.72 12.31 -8.01
C ILE A 168 4.09 11.80 -7.61
N THR A 169 4.41 11.83 -6.32
CA THR A 169 5.49 11.02 -5.76
C THR A 169 4.97 10.08 -4.69
N TRP A 170 5.45 8.83 -4.68
CA TRP A 170 4.97 7.80 -3.79
C TRP A 170 6.02 6.72 -3.51
N ASN A 171 6.44 6.58 -2.25
CA ASN A 171 7.18 5.40 -1.80
C ASN A 171 6.20 4.20 -1.73
N ILE A 172 6.41 3.20 -2.58
CA ILE A 172 5.43 2.11 -2.77
C ILE A 172 5.65 0.91 -1.84
N LEU A 173 6.65 0.98 -0.95
CA LEU A 173 7.10 -0.13 -0.11
C LEU A 173 7.57 -1.34 -0.94
N ASN A 174 8.85 -1.69 -0.83
CA ASN A 174 9.41 -2.83 -1.54
C ASN A 174 8.77 -4.16 -1.07
N ASN A 175 8.84 -5.19 -1.92
CA ASN A 175 8.16 -6.44 -1.65
C ASN A 175 8.80 -7.25 -0.52
N THR A 176 10.12 -7.12 -0.37
CA THR A 176 10.90 -7.82 0.66
C THR A 176 10.58 -7.29 2.06
N ASP A 177 10.33 -5.99 2.19
CA ASP A 177 9.95 -5.36 3.45
C ASP A 177 8.45 -5.44 3.72
N ALA A 178 7.62 -5.69 2.71
CA ALA A 178 6.17 -5.90 2.83
C ALA A 178 5.84 -7.31 3.38
N VAL A 179 6.32 -7.59 4.59
CA VAL A 179 6.11 -8.86 5.29
C VAL A 179 5.46 -8.63 6.66
N GLN A 180 4.84 -9.69 7.19
CA GLN A 180 4.14 -9.58 8.48
C GLN A 180 5.06 -9.26 9.65
N GLU A 181 6.36 -9.57 9.57
CA GLU A 181 7.32 -9.21 10.62
C GLU A 181 7.46 -7.68 10.76
N ASN A 182 7.43 -6.96 9.64
CA ASN A 182 7.54 -5.49 9.61
C ASN A 182 6.18 -4.80 9.77
N PHE A 183 5.08 -5.48 9.46
CA PHE A 183 3.72 -4.94 9.48
C PHE A 183 2.75 -5.90 10.18
N HIS A 184 2.98 -6.16 11.47
CA HIS A 184 2.26 -7.19 12.23
C HIS A 184 0.75 -6.93 12.38
N LYS A 185 0.34 -5.66 12.25
CA LYS A 185 -1.07 -5.23 12.29
C LYS A 185 -1.79 -5.35 10.93
N THR A 186 -1.04 -5.60 9.84
CA THR A 186 -1.59 -5.66 8.49
C THR A 186 -1.81 -7.11 8.05
N PRO A 187 -3.04 -7.50 7.66
CA PRO A 187 -3.30 -8.82 7.09
C PRO A 187 -2.40 -9.12 5.89
N ASN A 188 -1.80 -10.32 5.86
CA ASN A 188 -0.81 -10.71 4.83
C ASN A 188 -1.31 -10.51 3.38
N ARG A 189 -2.62 -10.66 3.13
CA ARG A 189 -3.21 -10.45 1.81
C ARG A 189 -3.02 -9.03 1.26
N TYR A 190 -2.96 -8.01 2.12
CA TYR A 190 -2.74 -6.62 1.72
C TYR A 190 -1.25 -6.29 1.56
N LEU A 191 -0.37 -7.13 2.09
CA LEU A 191 1.08 -7.02 1.91
C LEU A 191 1.56 -7.67 0.61
N LYS A 192 0.76 -8.57 0.03
CA LYS A 192 1.05 -9.21 -1.26
C LYS A 192 1.24 -8.17 -2.37
N TRP A 193 2.30 -8.34 -3.15
CA TRP A 193 2.63 -7.47 -4.27
C TRP A 193 1.48 -7.32 -5.27
N GLU A 194 0.75 -8.40 -5.57
CA GLU A 194 -0.35 -8.36 -6.53
C GLU A 194 -1.44 -7.39 -6.07
N TYR A 195 -1.84 -7.46 -4.79
CA TYR A 195 -2.81 -6.55 -4.21
C TYR A 195 -2.31 -5.10 -4.22
N ARG A 196 -1.07 -4.89 -3.76
CA ARG A 196 -0.49 -3.55 -3.65
C ARG A 196 -0.30 -2.87 -5.01
N SER A 197 0.17 -3.63 -5.99
CA SER A 197 0.34 -3.14 -7.37
C SER A 197 -1.00 -2.84 -8.05
N ASP A 198 -2.04 -3.63 -7.80
CA ASP A 198 -3.40 -3.35 -8.27
C ASP A 198 -3.95 -2.05 -7.68
N MET A 199 -3.78 -1.84 -6.37
CA MET A 199 -4.20 -0.60 -5.70
C MET A 199 -3.42 0.61 -6.20
N PHE A 200 -2.10 0.46 -6.43
CA PHE A 200 -1.27 1.48 -7.03
C PHE A 200 -1.80 1.87 -8.42
N ILE A 201 -1.97 0.89 -9.33
CA ILE A 201 -2.44 1.16 -10.71
C ILE A 201 -3.83 1.79 -10.70
N HIS A 202 -4.76 1.27 -9.89
CA HIS A 202 -6.11 1.82 -9.77
C HIS A 202 -6.06 3.29 -9.32
N THR A 203 -5.20 3.62 -8.36
CA THR A 203 -4.99 5.00 -7.90
C THR A 203 -4.48 5.90 -9.04
N ILE A 204 -3.49 5.43 -9.83
CA ILE A 204 -2.98 6.18 -10.97
C ILE A 204 -4.05 6.36 -12.05
N LEU A 205 -4.85 5.34 -12.36
CA LEU A 205 -5.92 5.43 -13.36
C LEU A 205 -7.05 6.40 -12.97
N ASN A 206 -7.30 6.53 -11.67
CA ASN A 206 -8.29 7.47 -11.16
C ASN A 206 -7.76 8.92 -11.17
N LEU A 207 -6.52 9.12 -10.74
CA LEU A 207 -5.91 10.45 -10.67
C LEU A 207 -5.39 10.96 -12.02
N LYS A 208 -5.07 10.06 -12.95
CA LYS A 208 -4.51 10.32 -14.29
C LYS A 208 -3.36 11.34 -14.28
N PRO A 209 -2.33 11.16 -13.44
CA PRO A 209 -1.21 12.10 -13.36
C PRO A 209 -0.37 12.07 -14.63
N HIS A 210 0.26 13.18 -14.99
CA HIS A 210 1.18 13.20 -16.13
C HIS A 210 2.51 12.51 -15.79
N ILE A 211 2.98 12.63 -14.54
CA ILE A 211 4.24 12.07 -14.03
C ILE A 211 3.98 11.34 -12.71
N VAL A 212 4.57 10.15 -12.55
CA VAL A 212 4.55 9.39 -11.29
C VAL A 212 5.97 8.97 -10.91
N CYS A 213 6.48 9.54 -9.83
CA CYS A 213 7.77 9.20 -9.26
C CYS A 213 7.58 8.19 -8.12
N ILE A 214 8.14 7.00 -8.26
CA ILE A 214 8.10 5.97 -7.21
C ILE A 214 9.47 5.70 -6.61
N GLN A 215 9.47 5.37 -5.31
CA GLN A 215 10.66 5.00 -4.53
C GLN A 215 10.48 3.63 -3.88
N ASP A 216 11.59 3.04 -3.41
CA ASP A 216 11.67 1.69 -2.85
C ASP A 216 11.03 0.62 -3.74
N VAL A 217 11.35 0.67 -5.04
CA VAL A 217 10.96 -0.37 -5.99
C VAL A 217 12.09 -1.37 -6.19
N GLU A 218 11.74 -2.66 -6.19
CA GLU A 218 12.67 -3.73 -6.53
C GLU A 218 12.77 -3.91 -8.05
N GLU A 219 13.98 -4.13 -8.55
CA GLU A 219 14.24 -4.31 -9.98
C GLU A 219 13.36 -5.40 -10.63
N LYS A 220 13.19 -6.54 -9.96
CA LYS A 220 12.37 -7.65 -10.45
C LYS A 220 10.88 -7.30 -10.56
N GLN A 221 10.39 -6.47 -9.66
CA GLN A 221 8.96 -6.15 -9.54
C GLN A 221 8.58 -5.00 -10.47
N LEU A 222 9.55 -4.16 -10.80
CA LEU A 222 9.35 -3.06 -11.73
C LEU A 222 9.02 -3.54 -13.15
N SER A 223 9.61 -4.63 -13.64
CA SER A 223 9.38 -5.09 -15.02
C SER A 223 7.90 -5.36 -15.29
N LEU A 224 7.26 -6.17 -14.46
CA LEU A 224 5.83 -6.47 -14.55
C LEU A 224 4.96 -5.21 -14.35
N LEU A 225 5.31 -4.37 -13.38
CA LEU A 225 4.58 -3.12 -13.16
C LEU A 225 4.69 -2.19 -14.39
N SER A 226 5.85 -2.12 -15.02
CA SER A 226 6.08 -1.28 -16.19
C SER A 226 5.32 -1.75 -17.41
N GLU A 227 5.24 -3.06 -17.65
CA GLU A 227 4.41 -3.64 -18.71
C GLU A 227 2.94 -3.27 -18.52
N ARG A 228 2.43 -3.42 -17.29
CA ARG A 228 1.04 -3.05 -16.95
C ARG A 228 0.78 -1.56 -17.15
N MET A 229 1.68 -0.69 -16.69
CA MET A 229 1.57 0.77 -16.85
C MET A 229 1.68 1.20 -18.32
N GLU A 230 2.43 0.46 -19.13
CA GLU A 230 2.52 0.72 -20.57
C GLU A 230 1.20 0.45 -21.31
N THR A 231 0.43 -0.56 -20.91
CA THR A 231 -0.90 -0.83 -21.48
C THR A 231 -1.88 0.34 -21.32
N VAL A 232 -1.64 1.21 -20.32
CA VAL A 232 -2.45 2.39 -20.02
C VAL A 232 -1.77 3.71 -20.45
N GLY A 233 -0.70 3.61 -21.23
CA GLY A 233 -0.08 4.74 -21.94
C GLY A 233 1.12 5.40 -21.25
N TYR A 234 1.63 4.82 -20.16
CA TYR A 234 2.81 5.34 -19.46
C TYR A 234 4.11 4.72 -19.99
N GLY A 235 5.13 5.54 -20.19
CA GLY A 235 6.51 5.08 -20.32
C GLY A 235 7.16 5.01 -18.94
N CYS A 236 8.27 4.26 -18.82
CA CYS A 236 8.99 4.09 -17.57
C CYS A 236 10.48 4.37 -17.75
N SER A 237 11.08 5.09 -16.81
CA SER A 237 12.53 5.24 -16.70
C SER A 237 12.95 4.96 -15.26
N ALA A 238 13.93 4.07 -15.06
CA ALA A 238 14.30 3.60 -13.74
C ALA A 238 15.80 3.70 -13.46
N SER A 239 16.13 3.86 -12.18
CA SER A 239 17.48 3.99 -11.67
C SER A 239 17.62 3.15 -10.40
N PHE A 240 18.54 2.20 -10.41
CA PHE A 240 18.79 1.27 -9.31
C PHE A 240 20.16 1.49 -8.69
N ALA A 241 20.28 1.16 -7.40
CA ALA A 241 21.55 1.15 -6.69
C ALA A 241 22.54 0.14 -7.32
N LYS A 242 23.84 0.45 -7.29
CA LYS A 242 24.86 -0.45 -7.86
C LYS A 242 25.16 -1.63 -6.92
N LYS A 243 24.55 -2.78 -7.24
CA LYS A 243 24.74 -4.13 -6.68
C LYS A 243 24.50 -4.26 -5.15
N PRO A 244 23.78 -5.31 -4.72
CA PRO A 244 23.51 -5.49 -3.30
C PRO A 244 24.79 -5.96 -2.57
N ARG A 245 24.95 -5.57 -1.30
CA ARG A 245 26.09 -6.02 -0.44
C ARG A 245 26.12 -7.55 -0.29
N ARG A 246 25.01 -8.25 -0.57
CA ARG A 246 24.84 -9.70 -0.61
C ARG A 246 23.89 -10.12 -1.74
N PRO A 247 24.07 -11.28 -2.38
CA PRO A 247 23.22 -11.73 -3.50
C PRO A 247 21.73 -11.82 -3.18
N ASP A 248 21.41 -12.01 -1.90
CA ASP A 248 20.10 -12.33 -1.35
C ASP A 248 19.25 -11.08 -1.06
N ILE A 249 19.87 -9.89 -1.07
CA ILE A 249 19.18 -8.61 -0.82
C ILE A 249 18.68 -8.05 -2.16
N PRO A 250 17.40 -7.65 -2.27
CA PRO A 250 16.89 -7.05 -3.50
C PRO A 250 17.62 -5.74 -3.83
N VAL A 251 17.82 -5.50 -5.12
CA VAL A 251 18.29 -4.19 -5.58
C VAL A 251 17.10 -3.24 -5.61
N LEU A 252 17.20 -2.20 -4.79
CA LEU A 252 16.20 -1.15 -4.67
C LEU A 252 16.58 0.07 -5.51
N GLY A 253 15.57 0.78 -5.96
CA GLY A 253 15.75 1.96 -6.78
C GLY A 253 14.56 2.88 -6.79
N VAL A 254 14.59 3.79 -7.74
CA VAL A 254 13.53 4.74 -8.05
C VAL A 254 13.12 4.58 -9.50
N ALA A 255 11.85 4.83 -9.79
CA ALA A 255 11.34 4.83 -11.16
C ALA A 255 10.40 6.00 -11.40
N THR A 256 10.43 6.52 -12.62
CA THR A 256 9.56 7.60 -13.08
C THR A 256 8.72 7.09 -14.22
N PHE A 257 7.42 7.06 -14.01
CA PHE A 257 6.43 6.86 -15.07
C PHE A 257 5.99 8.20 -15.63
N PHE A 258 5.78 8.26 -16.94
CA PHE A 258 5.37 9.48 -17.64
C PHE A 258 4.35 9.17 -18.74
N PHE A 259 3.31 9.98 -18.86
CA PHE A 259 2.26 9.77 -19.83
C PHE A 259 2.73 10.15 -21.24
N LYS A 260 2.96 9.14 -22.10
CA LYS A 260 3.67 9.29 -23.39
C LYS A 260 2.98 10.25 -24.37
N ALA A 261 1.66 10.41 -24.26
CA ALA A 261 0.90 11.30 -25.13
C ALA A 261 1.09 12.80 -24.81
N ARG A 262 1.66 13.14 -23.66
CA ARG A 262 1.83 14.54 -23.20
C ARG A 262 3.27 14.93 -22.96
N LEU A 263 4.13 13.97 -22.62
CA LEU A 263 5.49 14.20 -22.15
C LEU A 263 6.48 13.25 -22.81
N THR A 264 7.70 13.74 -22.99
CA THR A 264 8.84 12.93 -23.41
C THR A 264 9.98 13.07 -22.41
N VAL A 265 10.55 11.95 -21.98
CA VAL A 265 11.78 11.93 -21.18
C VAL A 265 12.95 11.73 -22.13
N GLU A 266 13.76 12.76 -22.36
CA GLU A 266 14.81 12.76 -23.39
C GLU A 266 16.07 12.03 -22.92
N LYS A 267 16.43 12.21 -21.65
CA LYS A 267 17.62 11.62 -21.05
C LYS A 267 17.39 11.40 -19.57
N THR A 268 17.81 10.24 -19.10
CA THR A 268 17.84 9.89 -17.69
C THR A 268 19.25 9.52 -17.28
N VAL A 269 19.71 10.08 -16.17
CA VAL A 269 20.99 9.76 -15.54
C VAL A 269 20.71 9.17 -14.16
N SER A 270 21.24 7.98 -13.92
CA SER A 270 21.27 7.36 -12.59
C SER A 270 22.51 7.82 -11.83
N VAL A 271 22.31 8.26 -10.59
CA VAL A 271 23.40 8.68 -9.70
C VAL A 271 23.29 7.88 -8.41
N SER A 272 24.28 7.01 -8.18
CA SER A 272 24.45 6.33 -6.89
C SER A 272 25.29 7.22 -5.97
N PHE A 273 24.87 7.40 -4.72
CA PHE A 273 25.67 8.19 -3.76
C PHE A 273 27.04 7.56 -3.49
N SER A 274 27.13 6.23 -3.55
CA SER A 274 28.38 5.49 -3.43
C SER A 274 29.43 5.87 -4.48
N ASP A 275 28.99 6.33 -5.65
CA ASP A 275 29.88 6.64 -6.79
C ASP A 275 30.43 8.06 -6.74
N LEU A 276 29.88 8.90 -5.85
CA LEU A 276 30.30 10.27 -5.71
C LEU A 276 31.68 10.36 -5.04
N GLN A 277 32.39 11.43 -5.37
CA GLN A 277 33.68 11.75 -4.76
C GLN A 277 33.43 12.36 -3.37
N PRO A 278 34.21 11.95 -2.35
CA PRO A 278 34.15 12.61 -1.06
C PRO A 278 34.61 14.07 -1.19
N ASN A 279 34.18 14.91 -0.26
CA ASN A 279 34.59 16.30 -0.16
C ASN A 279 34.90 16.64 1.31
N GLU A 280 35.23 17.90 1.60
CA GLU A 280 35.55 18.37 2.95
C GLU A 280 34.42 18.11 3.96
N ASN A 281 33.19 17.96 3.46
CA ASN A 281 31.99 17.83 4.27
C ASN A 281 31.53 16.38 4.46
N ILE A 282 31.86 15.47 3.54
CA ILE A 282 31.47 14.05 3.59
C ILE A 282 32.62 13.09 3.20
N SER A 283 32.86 12.10 4.05
CA SER A 283 33.87 11.06 3.81
C SER A 283 33.37 9.96 2.86
N LYS A 284 34.31 9.20 2.25
CA LYS A 284 33.96 8.06 1.40
C LYS A 284 33.22 6.96 2.17
N LEU A 285 33.59 6.75 3.43
CA LEU A 285 32.94 5.76 4.30
C LEU A 285 31.47 6.10 4.56
N GLN A 286 31.18 7.37 4.77
CA GLN A 286 29.82 7.89 4.92
C GLN A 286 29.00 7.76 3.61
N LEU A 287 29.59 8.09 2.46
CA LEU A 287 28.95 7.91 1.15
C LEU A 287 28.63 6.44 0.84
N VAL A 288 29.52 5.51 1.18
CA VAL A 288 29.32 4.06 0.94
C VAL A 288 28.39 3.43 1.97
N ALA A 289 28.19 4.07 3.13
CA ALA A 289 27.29 3.59 4.16
C ALA A 289 25.83 3.59 3.68
N ASN A 290 25.48 4.49 2.77
CA ASN A 290 24.16 4.61 2.15
C ASN A 290 24.24 4.24 0.66
N ASP A 291 23.57 3.16 0.27
CA ASP A 291 23.51 2.67 -1.11
C ASP A 291 22.36 3.27 -1.92
N SER A 292 21.70 4.31 -1.39
CA SER A 292 20.63 5.00 -2.09
C SER A 292 21.10 5.53 -3.46
N ALA A 293 20.15 5.61 -4.38
CA ALA A 293 20.35 6.21 -5.69
C ALA A 293 19.25 7.23 -5.95
N PHE A 294 19.55 8.20 -6.81
CA PHE A 294 18.58 9.12 -7.34
C PHE A 294 18.67 9.20 -8.86
N GLN A 295 17.57 9.62 -9.45
CA GLN A 295 17.41 9.76 -10.88
C GLN A 295 17.33 11.24 -11.25
N VAL A 296 18.05 11.63 -12.31
CA VAL A 296 17.93 12.95 -12.92
C VAL A 296 17.45 12.78 -14.37
N SER A 297 16.26 13.30 -14.66
CA SER A 297 15.60 13.16 -15.95
C SER A 297 15.39 14.52 -16.60
N VAL A 298 15.65 14.62 -17.91
CA VAL A 298 15.26 15.78 -18.73
C VAL A 298 13.86 15.51 -19.29
N VAL A 299 12.88 16.26 -18.80
CA VAL A 299 11.48 16.12 -19.22
C VAL A 299 11.16 17.27 -20.17
N ARG A 300 10.62 16.93 -21.34
CA ARG A 300 10.11 17.89 -22.31
C ARG A 300 8.59 17.76 -22.42
N MET A 301 7.94 18.91 -22.42
CA MET A 301 6.51 19.09 -22.59
C MET A 301 6.29 20.21 -23.60
N GLN A 302 5.70 19.90 -24.75
CA GLN A 302 5.55 20.88 -25.84
C GLN A 302 6.90 21.56 -26.16
N ALA A 303 6.98 22.89 -26.01
CA ALA A 303 8.18 23.70 -26.25
C ALA A 303 9.01 23.98 -24.98
N GLN A 304 8.67 23.39 -23.83
CA GLN A 304 9.32 23.63 -22.55
C GLN A 304 10.05 22.37 -22.07
N SER A 305 11.21 22.57 -21.44
CA SER A 305 11.99 21.51 -20.80
C SER A 305 12.31 21.86 -19.35
N PHE A 306 12.31 20.86 -18.49
CA PHE A 306 12.70 20.99 -17.08
C PHE A 306 13.41 19.72 -16.60
N PHE A 307 14.13 19.85 -15.49
CA PHE A 307 14.77 18.72 -14.83
C PHE A 307 13.87 18.12 -13.76
N LEU A 308 13.74 16.81 -13.76
CA LEU A 308 13.02 16.05 -12.76
C LEU A 308 13.99 15.16 -12.00
N ILE A 309 14.01 15.34 -10.69
CA ILE A 309 14.84 14.57 -9.76
C ILE A 309 13.92 13.74 -8.90
N ASN A 310 14.08 12.42 -8.99
CA ASN A 310 13.38 11.44 -8.16
C ASN A 310 14.42 10.75 -7.25
N ALA A 311 14.28 10.91 -5.94
CA ALA A 311 15.22 10.38 -4.95
C ALA A 311 14.49 9.57 -3.86
N GLY A 312 15.04 8.39 -3.54
CA GLY A 312 14.65 7.60 -2.37
C GLY A 312 15.82 7.55 -1.41
N LEU A 313 15.84 8.44 -0.42
CA LEU A 313 16.90 8.54 0.57
C LEU A 313 16.54 7.68 1.79
N LYS A 314 17.45 6.78 2.15
CA LYS A 314 17.33 5.92 3.32
C LYS A 314 18.11 6.45 4.49
N SER A 315 17.59 6.20 5.69
CA SER A 315 18.31 6.53 6.90
C SER A 315 19.56 5.68 7.09
N CYS A 316 20.58 6.29 7.69
CA CYS A 316 21.82 5.63 8.00
C CYS A 316 22.39 6.10 9.34
N LYS A 317 23.35 5.36 9.89
CA LYS A 317 23.97 5.63 11.20
C LYS A 317 24.76 6.96 11.30
N PHE A 318 24.89 7.69 10.19
CA PHE A 318 25.64 8.94 10.09
C PHE A 318 24.71 10.12 9.78
N GLU A 319 23.45 10.02 10.20
CA GLU A 319 22.53 11.15 10.16
C GLU A 319 22.84 12.14 11.30
N PRO A 320 22.68 13.46 11.05
CA PRO A 320 22.08 14.07 9.85
C PRO A 320 23.08 14.39 8.72
N GLU A 321 24.40 14.24 8.92
CA GLU A 321 25.42 14.76 8.00
C GLU A 321 25.36 14.14 6.60
N VAL A 322 25.11 12.82 6.53
CA VAL A 322 24.98 12.13 5.23
C VAL A 322 23.78 12.65 4.46
N LEU A 323 22.66 12.85 5.15
CA LEU A 323 21.43 13.33 4.52
C LEU A 323 21.60 14.75 3.97
N LEU A 324 22.24 15.63 4.75
CA LEU A 324 22.59 16.99 4.31
C LEU A 324 23.48 16.98 3.07
N ALA A 325 24.53 16.16 3.06
CA ALA A 325 25.42 16.04 1.92
C ALA A 325 24.69 15.49 0.69
N GLN A 326 23.83 14.48 0.84
CA GLN A 326 23.03 13.92 -0.25
C GLN A 326 22.11 14.96 -0.87
N ILE A 327 21.43 15.76 -0.04
CA ILE A 327 20.56 16.85 -0.49
C ILE A 327 21.36 17.95 -1.18
N SER A 328 22.51 18.35 -0.61
CA SER A 328 23.42 19.31 -1.25
C SER A 328 23.86 18.82 -2.63
N LEU A 329 24.26 17.55 -2.75
CA LEU A 329 24.72 16.95 -4.01
C LEU A 329 23.59 16.86 -5.05
N ILE A 330 22.36 16.54 -4.61
CA ILE A 330 21.18 16.57 -5.47
C ILE A 330 20.98 18.00 -6.01
N ALA A 331 21.00 19.00 -5.14
CA ALA A 331 20.78 20.39 -5.52
C ALA A 331 21.91 20.93 -6.42
N ASP A 332 23.18 20.63 -6.13
CA ASP A 332 24.34 21.02 -6.96
C ASP A 332 24.23 20.49 -8.39
N LYS A 333 23.72 19.27 -8.56
CA LYS A 333 23.48 18.71 -9.90
C LYS A 333 22.45 19.50 -10.68
N VAL A 334 21.51 20.15 -10.00
CA VAL A 334 20.50 21.03 -10.58
C VAL A 334 21.03 22.46 -10.78
N GLU A 335 22.00 22.90 -9.98
CA GLU A 335 22.60 24.23 -10.12
C GLU A 335 23.28 24.44 -11.47
N GLY A 336 23.99 23.42 -11.96
CA GLY A 336 24.67 23.46 -13.26
C GLY A 336 23.73 23.54 -14.48
N LEU A 337 22.42 23.53 -14.25
CA LEU A 337 21.40 23.46 -15.28
C LEU A 337 20.66 24.81 -15.37
N SER A 338 20.55 25.39 -16.57
CA SER A 338 19.91 26.70 -16.79
C SER A 338 18.38 26.67 -16.69
N SER A 339 17.77 25.48 -16.64
CA SER A 339 16.32 25.30 -16.66
C SER A 339 15.70 25.20 -15.26
N GLN A 340 14.37 25.27 -15.20
CA GLN A 340 13.60 24.97 -14.00
C GLN A 340 13.74 23.48 -13.64
N ALA A 341 13.54 23.17 -12.36
CA ALA A 341 13.71 21.83 -11.82
C ALA A 341 12.72 21.49 -10.70
N ILE A 342 12.47 20.19 -10.57
CA ILE A 342 11.64 19.57 -9.55
C ILE A 342 12.47 18.52 -8.82
N ILE A 343 12.51 18.60 -7.49
CA ILE A 343 13.13 17.58 -6.63
C ILE A 343 12.02 16.92 -5.83
N CYS A 344 11.83 15.62 -5.99
CA CYS A 344 10.76 14.87 -5.33
C CYS A 344 11.20 13.49 -4.85
N GLY A 345 10.42 12.93 -3.93
CA GLY A 345 10.59 11.58 -3.42
C GLY A 345 10.55 11.48 -1.91
N SER A 346 10.87 10.29 -1.41
CA SER A 346 11.09 10.00 0.00
C SER A 346 12.48 10.52 0.39
N LEU A 347 12.54 11.72 0.95
CA LEU A 347 13.80 12.40 1.26
C LEU A 347 14.25 12.22 2.71
N GLY A 348 13.43 11.59 3.56
CA GLY A 348 13.84 11.12 4.89
C GLY A 348 14.08 12.20 5.95
N PHE A 349 13.94 13.49 5.64
CA PHE A 349 14.05 14.57 6.62
C PHE A 349 12.69 15.10 7.06
N LYS A 350 12.60 15.64 8.27
CA LYS A 350 11.39 16.27 8.83
C LYS A 350 11.29 17.76 8.44
N PRO A 351 10.09 18.36 8.47
CA PRO A 351 9.93 19.79 8.30
C PRO A 351 10.80 20.59 9.28
N ASN A 352 11.32 21.75 8.84
CA ASN A 352 12.20 22.65 9.62
C ASN A 352 13.55 22.07 10.07
N SER A 353 13.90 20.84 9.67
CA SER A 353 15.24 20.26 9.87
C SER A 353 16.30 20.98 9.04
N ALA A 354 17.59 20.68 9.28
CA ALA A 354 18.69 21.29 8.53
C ALA A 354 18.60 21.04 7.00
N PRO A 355 18.33 19.81 6.49
CA PRO A 355 18.13 19.59 5.05
C PRO A 355 16.93 20.34 4.47
N TYR A 356 15.86 20.48 5.25
CA TYR A 356 14.68 21.25 4.85
C TYR A 356 15.02 22.74 4.68
N LYS A 357 15.76 23.31 5.64
CA LYS A 357 16.23 24.71 5.57
C LYS A 357 17.18 24.90 4.39
N LEU A 358 18.11 23.98 4.16
CA LEU A 358 19.02 24.02 3.03
C LEU A 358 18.26 24.20 1.69
N LEU A 359 17.23 23.39 1.44
CA LEU A 359 16.44 23.51 0.20
C LEU A 359 15.57 24.78 0.14
N SER A 360 15.01 25.22 1.26
CA SER A 360 14.07 26.34 1.29
C SER A 360 14.73 27.72 1.33
N THR A 361 15.81 27.88 2.10
CA THR A 361 16.51 29.15 2.31
C THR A 361 17.87 29.20 1.62
N GLY A 362 18.39 28.07 1.14
CA GLY A 362 19.72 27.97 0.55
C GLY A 362 20.83 27.78 1.57
N GLU A 363 20.52 27.80 2.86
CA GLU A 363 21.48 27.70 3.96
C GLU A 363 20.91 26.81 5.06
N GLU A 364 21.78 26.02 5.69
CA GLU A 364 21.43 25.23 6.85
C GLU A 364 22.07 25.81 8.13
N PRO A 365 21.52 25.55 9.34
CA PRO A 365 21.91 26.23 10.57
C PRO A 365 23.41 26.22 10.92
N SER A 366 24.16 25.20 10.51
CA SER A 366 25.59 25.09 10.80
C SER A 366 26.49 25.84 9.79
N GLY A 367 25.92 26.31 8.67
CA GLY A 367 26.66 27.01 7.60
C GLY A 367 27.67 26.11 6.88
N LYS A 368 27.56 24.78 6.98
CA LYS A 368 28.49 23.85 6.36
C LYS A 368 28.15 23.60 4.88
N PHE A 369 26.87 23.70 4.54
CA PHE A 369 26.35 23.53 3.18
C PHE A 369 25.57 24.77 2.75
N HIS A 370 25.76 25.18 1.50
CA HIS A 370 25.11 26.34 0.90
C HIS A 370 24.66 26.01 -0.52
N LEU A 371 23.47 26.48 -0.90
CA LEU A 371 22.91 26.37 -2.24
C LEU A 371 22.68 27.76 -2.83
N LYS A 372 23.00 27.93 -4.11
CA LYS A 372 22.73 29.13 -4.89
C LYS A 372 21.26 29.25 -5.28
N LYS A 373 20.59 28.11 -5.48
CA LYS A 373 19.18 28.03 -5.85
C LYS A 373 18.37 27.50 -4.68
N THR A 374 17.26 28.19 -4.39
CA THR A 374 16.28 27.75 -3.40
C THR A 374 15.05 27.17 -4.09
N PHE A 375 14.31 26.38 -3.34
CA PHE A 375 13.10 25.70 -3.79
C PHE A 375 11.95 26.00 -2.84
N LYS A 376 10.74 25.89 -3.35
CA LYS A 376 9.51 25.99 -2.55
C LYS A 376 8.70 24.70 -2.67
N HIS A 377 7.87 24.43 -1.66
CA HIS A 377 6.96 23.29 -1.70
C HIS A 377 5.90 23.44 -2.78
N ALA A 378 5.57 22.33 -3.43
CA ALA A 378 4.54 22.28 -4.47
C ALA A 378 3.12 22.03 -3.95
N TYR A 379 2.92 21.81 -2.66
CA TYR A 379 1.61 21.44 -2.08
C TYR A 379 1.28 22.23 -0.81
N ASN A 380 1.91 23.39 -0.61
CA ASN A 380 1.77 24.17 0.62
C ASN A 380 0.50 25.03 0.57
N ASP A 381 -0.65 24.41 0.85
CA ASP A 381 -1.86 25.15 1.19
C ASP A 381 -1.76 25.61 2.65
N PRO A 382 -1.71 26.92 2.93
CA PRO A 382 -1.61 27.43 4.30
C PRO A 382 -2.85 27.13 5.15
N TYR A 383 -3.97 26.73 4.54
CA TYR A 383 -5.22 26.44 5.22
C TYR A 383 -5.44 24.94 5.49
N ILE A 384 -4.89 24.06 4.65
CA ILE A 384 -5.02 22.60 4.77
C ILE A 384 -3.66 21.94 4.56
N PRO A 385 -2.76 21.99 5.57
CA PRO A 385 -1.44 21.40 5.44
C PRO A 385 -1.52 19.87 5.43
N ILE A 386 -0.64 19.24 4.65
CA ILE A 386 -0.42 17.79 4.76
C ILE A 386 0.13 17.48 6.15
N GLU A 387 -0.60 16.70 6.93
CA GLU A 387 -0.24 16.37 8.32
C GLU A 387 0.78 15.23 8.40
N PHE A 388 0.82 14.35 7.40
CA PHE A 388 1.72 13.21 7.32
C PHE A 388 1.93 12.77 5.87
N THR A 389 3.08 12.15 5.59
CA THR A 389 3.33 11.43 4.34
C THR A 389 3.66 9.96 4.58
N GLN A 390 4.05 9.63 5.82
CA GLN A 390 4.37 8.30 6.29
C GLN A 390 3.60 8.00 7.58
N TRP A 391 3.06 6.79 7.67
CA TRP A 391 2.38 6.26 8.85
C TRP A 391 2.86 4.84 9.13
N ASP A 392 3.75 4.72 10.11
CA ASP A 392 4.31 3.45 10.55
C ASP A 392 3.95 3.18 12.03
N GLU A 393 4.57 2.16 12.61
CA GLU A 393 4.38 1.81 14.03
C GLU A 393 4.87 2.91 15.00
N ASN A 394 5.79 3.77 14.56
CA ASN A 394 6.32 4.90 15.31
C ASN A 394 5.42 6.14 15.22
N GLY A 395 4.36 6.07 14.40
CA GLY A 395 3.34 7.09 14.26
C GLY A 395 3.40 7.81 12.91
N PHE A 396 2.98 9.07 12.92
CA PHE A 396 2.87 9.89 11.73
C PHE A 396 4.10 10.76 11.56
N SER A 397 4.62 10.85 10.34
CA SER A 397 5.72 11.75 10.00
C SER A 397 5.60 12.28 8.57
N ILE A 398 6.34 13.37 8.30
CA ILE A 398 6.46 13.96 6.95
C ILE A 398 7.92 13.76 6.52
N THR A 399 8.09 12.93 5.50
CA THR A 399 9.40 12.51 4.96
C THR A 399 9.44 12.55 3.43
N ASP A 400 8.27 12.69 2.78
CA ASP A 400 8.12 12.76 1.33
C ASP A 400 7.83 14.19 0.90
N TYR A 401 8.45 14.62 -0.20
CA TYR A 401 8.33 16.01 -0.67
C TYR A 401 8.27 16.12 -2.19
N ILE A 402 7.74 17.27 -2.64
CA ILE A 402 7.80 17.80 -4.00
C ILE A 402 8.25 19.25 -3.87
N TRP A 403 9.49 19.51 -4.24
CA TRP A 403 10.12 20.81 -4.28
C TRP A 403 10.19 21.30 -5.72
N ILE A 404 9.76 22.53 -5.95
CA ILE A 404 9.76 23.16 -7.27
C ILE A 404 10.62 24.42 -7.23
N SER A 405 11.25 24.71 -8.37
CA SER A 405 11.99 25.95 -8.55
C SER A 405 11.10 27.18 -8.32
N GLN A 406 11.68 28.29 -7.87
CA GLN A 406 10.93 29.51 -7.52
C GLN A 406 10.02 30.03 -8.64
N LEU A 407 10.42 29.86 -9.90
CA LEU A 407 9.69 30.30 -11.10
C LEU A 407 8.49 29.40 -11.46
N MET A 408 8.43 28.16 -10.98
CA MET A 408 7.29 27.28 -11.17
C MET A 408 6.16 27.66 -10.20
N GLN A 409 4.91 27.44 -10.59
CA GLN A 409 3.75 27.71 -9.75
C GLN A 409 2.96 26.43 -9.51
N SER A 410 2.62 26.16 -8.25
CA SER A 410 1.64 25.12 -7.93
C SER A 410 0.24 25.74 -7.98
N THR A 411 -0.68 25.04 -8.64
CA THR A 411 -2.08 25.45 -8.79
C THR A 411 -3.06 24.49 -8.13
N GLY A 412 -2.60 23.31 -7.72
CA GLY A 412 -3.43 22.30 -7.07
C GLY A 412 -2.59 21.17 -6.47
N TYR A 413 -3.24 20.32 -5.68
CA TYR A 413 -2.60 19.22 -4.97
C TYR A 413 -3.58 18.05 -4.81
N ILE A 414 -3.06 16.90 -4.38
CA ILE A 414 -3.90 15.74 -4.04
C ILE A 414 -4.44 15.92 -2.63
N ILE A 415 -5.76 15.81 -2.49
CA ILE A 415 -6.43 15.70 -1.19
C ILE A 415 -6.06 14.35 -0.59
N VAL A 416 -5.39 14.40 0.55
CA VAL A 416 -5.00 13.25 1.36
C VAL A 416 -5.79 13.23 2.67
N PRO A 417 -5.94 12.05 3.30
CA PRO A 417 -6.61 11.94 4.60
C PRO A 417 -5.94 12.78 5.67
N THR A 418 -6.75 13.34 6.56
CA THR A 418 -6.22 13.92 7.80
C THR A 418 -5.76 12.81 8.76
N LYS A 419 -4.91 13.16 9.72
CA LYS A 419 -4.50 12.25 10.79
C LYS A 419 -5.72 11.77 11.59
N SER A 420 -6.64 12.68 11.89
CA SER A 420 -7.86 12.36 12.66
C SER A 420 -8.77 11.35 11.94
N GLU A 421 -9.00 11.54 10.64
CA GLU A 421 -9.76 10.59 9.82
C GLU A 421 -9.05 9.24 9.72
N THR A 422 -7.72 9.25 9.63
CA THR A 422 -6.91 8.05 9.55
C THR A 422 -6.98 7.23 10.83
N GLU A 423 -6.74 7.86 11.98
CA GLU A 423 -6.78 7.21 13.30
C GLU A 423 -8.18 6.69 13.65
N LYS A 424 -9.24 7.34 13.15
CA LYS A 424 -10.62 6.92 13.37
C LYS A 424 -11.01 5.68 12.56
N ASN A 425 -10.52 5.58 11.33
CA ASN A 425 -11.02 4.61 10.36
C ASN A 425 -10.06 3.45 10.10
N TYR A 426 -8.78 3.57 10.46
CA TYR A 426 -7.74 2.58 10.17
C TYR A 426 -6.82 2.36 11.37
N HIS A 427 -6.22 1.17 11.45
CA HIS A 427 -5.31 0.81 12.55
C HIS A 427 -3.81 0.93 12.20
N SER A 428 -3.45 0.69 10.94
CA SER A 428 -2.07 0.80 10.44
C SER A 428 -2.06 0.96 8.93
N ALA A 429 -0.91 1.31 8.36
CA ALA A 429 -0.61 1.19 6.94
C ALA A 429 0.62 0.29 6.74
N PRO A 430 0.71 -0.52 5.66
CA PRO A 430 -0.27 -0.71 4.59
C PRO A 430 -1.59 -1.32 5.10
N ASN A 431 -2.67 -1.15 4.34
CA ASN A 431 -3.99 -1.70 4.68
C ASN A 431 -4.82 -1.94 3.40
N SER A 432 -6.12 -2.15 3.56
CA SER A 432 -7.04 -2.36 2.43
C SER A 432 -7.12 -1.17 1.47
N GLN A 433 -6.85 0.05 1.92
CA GLN A 433 -6.93 1.26 1.11
C GLN A 433 -5.55 1.74 0.66
N TRP A 434 -4.52 1.55 1.48
CA TRP A 434 -3.18 2.05 1.23
C TRP A 434 -2.20 0.92 1.02
N PRO A 435 -1.66 0.74 -0.21
CA PRO A 435 -0.70 -0.31 -0.49
C PRO A 435 0.67 -0.07 0.16
N SER A 436 0.93 1.11 0.71
CA SER A 436 2.18 1.44 1.38
C SER A 436 1.90 2.09 2.72
N HIS A 437 2.90 2.09 3.59
CA HIS A 437 2.91 2.90 4.80
C HIS A 437 3.21 4.39 4.50
N HIS A 438 3.51 4.71 3.24
CA HIS A 438 3.50 6.07 2.72
C HIS A 438 2.25 6.34 1.89
N ILE A 439 1.76 7.58 1.92
CA ILE A 439 0.67 8.04 1.07
C ILE A 439 1.22 8.76 -0.17
N PRO A 440 0.49 8.76 -1.30
CA PRO A 440 0.88 9.57 -2.44
C PRO A 440 0.72 11.05 -2.13
N ILE A 441 1.75 11.83 -2.45
CA ILE A 441 1.64 13.30 -2.51
C ILE A 441 1.67 13.72 -3.96
N GLY A 442 0.92 14.77 -4.31
CA GLY A 442 0.87 15.25 -5.68
C GLY A 442 0.61 16.73 -5.78
N ALA A 443 1.10 17.30 -6.88
CA ALA A 443 0.97 18.71 -7.22
C ALA A 443 0.62 18.89 -8.70
N ALA A 444 -0.22 19.89 -8.97
CA ALA A 444 -0.48 20.41 -10.31
C ALA A 444 0.40 21.65 -10.51
N ILE A 445 1.24 21.64 -11.55
CA ILE A 445 2.34 22.59 -11.72
C ILE A 445 2.26 23.30 -13.07
N ASP A 446 2.41 24.61 -13.05
CA ASP A 446 2.63 25.47 -14.21
C ASP A 446 4.09 25.87 -14.37
N ILE A 447 4.57 25.72 -15.59
CA ILE A 447 5.90 26.14 -16.03
C ILE A 447 5.72 27.50 -16.71
N ARG A 448 5.96 28.59 -15.98
CA ARG A 448 5.97 29.92 -16.62
C ARG A 448 7.11 29.97 -17.63
N SER A 449 6.80 30.25 -18.89
CA SER A 449 7.79 30.74 -19.86
C SER A 449 8.19 32.15 -19.43
N SER A 450 9.48 32.43 -19.37
CA SER A 450 9.99 33.79 -19.31
C SER A 450 9.62 34.53 -20.60
N ILE A 451 8.41 35.05 -20.68
CA ILE A 451 8.00 36.02 -21.69
C ILE A 451 7.21 37.10 -20.95
N HIS A 452 7.75 38.32 -21.00
CA HIS A 452 7.33 39.57 -20.37
C HIS A 452 7.82 39.86 -18.95
N ASP A 453 9.10 40.22 -18.87
CA ASP A 453 9.52 41.47 -18.20
C ASP A 453 10.42 42.23 -19.19
N MET A 454 9.80 43.06 -20.04
CA MET A 454 10.43 44.19 -20.76
C MET A 454 9.51 45.39 -20.66
#